data_AF-A0A1V5L170-F1
#
_entry.id   AF-A0A1V5L170-F1
#
_cell.length_a   1.000
_cell.length_b   1.000
_cell.length_c   1.000
_cell.angle_alpha   90.00
_cell.angle_beta   90.00
_cell.angle_gamma   90.00
#
_symmetry.space_group_name_H-M   'P 1'
#
loop_
_entity.id
_entity.type
_entity.pdbx_description
1 polymer ?
#
loop_
_entity_poly.entity_id
_entity_poly.type
_entity_poly.pdbx_seq_one_letter_code
_entity_poly.pdbx_strand_id
1 'polypeptide(L)' 'MDLSRVGFLDSTALGVLVGGQKQMAAEAVRLSLVINDPYLAKIFRITGFDGLFDIYSSVAEAVDRGRVAPD' A
#
# COMPACT_ATOMS: atom_id res chain seq x y z
N MET A 1 4.82 4.27 -1.65
CA MET A 1 4.05 5.52 -1.61
C MET A 1 3.76 5.85 -0.15
N ASP A 2 4.02 7.08 0.28
CA ASP A 2 3.74 7.53 1.64
C ASP A 2 2.34 8.13 1.75
N LEU A 3 1.46 7.51 2.54
CA LEU A 3 0.10 7.97 2.83
C LEU A 3 -0.05 8.46 4.28
N SER A 4 1.05 8.62 5.02
CA SER A 4 1.04 9.02 6.43
C SER A 4 0.41 10.39 6.72
N ARG A 5 0.22 11.22 5.68
CA ARG A 5 -0.44 12.55 5.75
C ARG A 5 -1.84 12.55 5.16
N VAL A 6 -2.32 11.41 4.68
CA VAL A 6 -3.64 11.27 4.07
C VAL A 6 -4.64 10.93 5.16
N GLY A 7 -5.56 11.85 5.45
CA GLY A 7 -6.59 11.64 6.47
C GLY A 7 -7.80 10.84 5.99
N PHE A 8 -7.99 10.68 4.67
CA PHE A 8 -9.15 10.00 4.10
C PHE A 8 -8.88 9.50 2.68
N LEU A 9 -9.45 8.35 2.34
CA LEU A 9 -9.43 7.75 1.00
C LEU A 9 -10.84 7.32 0.60
N ASP A 10 -11.33 7.87 -0.51
CA ASP A 10 -12.57 7.46 -1.15
C ASP A 10 -12.39 6.23 -2.06
N SER A 11 -13.52 5.68 -2.53
CA SER A 11 -13.57 4.60 -3.50
C SER A 11 -12.83 4.93 -4.81
N THR A 12 -12.83 6.19 -5.25
CA THR A 12 -12.09 6.62 -6.44
C THR A 12 -10.58 6.51 -6.25
N ALA A 13 -10.06 7.00 -5.13
CA ALA A 13 -8.63 6.95 -4.84
C ALA A 13 -8.16 5.49 -4.68
N LEU A 14 -8.97 4.65 -4.03
CA LEU A 14 -8.73 3.21 -3.96
C LEU A 14 -8.71 2.55 -5.35
N GLY A 15 -9.65 2.91 -6.24
CA GLY A 15 -9.68 2.40 -7.61
C GLY A 15 -8.42 2.74 -8.42
N VAL A 16 -7.88 3.95 -8.26
CA VAL A 16 -6.63 4.38 -8.89
C VAL A 16 -5.44 3.57 -8.36
N LEU A 17 -5.35 3.37 -7.04
CA LEU A 17 -4.30 2.56 -6.42
C LEU A 17 -4.34 1.11 -6.93
N VAL A 18 -5.52 0.51 -7.00
CA VAL A 18 -5.71 -0.86 -7.50
C VAL A 18 -5.35 -0.95 -8.98
N GLY A 19 -5.75 0.05 -9.79
CA GLY A 19 -5.37 0.13 -11.20
C GLY A 19 -3.85 0.20 -11.39
N GLY A 20 -3.17 1.05 -10.61
CA GLY A 20 -1.72 1.17 -10.61
C GLY A 20 -1.03 -0.15 -10.19
N GLN A 21 -1.48 -0.78 -9.11
CA GLN A 21 -0.93 -2.06 -8.66
C GLN A 21 -1.12 -3.17 -9.71
N LYS A 22 -2.27 -3.22 -10.37
CA LYS A 22 -2.50 -4.18 -11.46
C LYS A 22 -1.54 -3.98 -12.64
N GLN A 23 -1.23 -2.74 -12.98
CA GLN A 23 -0.28 -2.43 -14.04
C GLN A 23 1.15 -2.81 -13.64
N MET A 24 1.58 -2.49 -12.42
CA MET A 24 2.90 -2.86 -11.89
C MET A 24 3.06 -4.38 -11.69
N ALA A 25 1.98 -5.09 -11.33
CA ALA A 25 2.00 -6.53 -11.17
C ALA A 25 2.32 -7.26 -12.50
N ALA A 26 2.02 -6.67 -13.65
CA ALA A 26 2.40 -7.21 -14.96
C ALA A 26 3.94 -7.23 -15.15
N GLU A 27 4.66 -6.37 -14.43
CA GLU A 27 6.12 -6.28 -14.40
C GLU A 27 6.71 -6.94 -13.14
N ALA A 28 5.92 -7.75 -12.42
CA ALA A 28 6.29 -8.35 -11.13
C ALA A 28 6.68 -7.32 -10.04
N VAL A 29 6.23 -6.07 -10.18
CA VAL A 29 6.46 -5.02 -9.21
C VAL A 29 5.27 -4.91 -8.25
N ARG A 30 5.55 -4.81 -6.94
CA ARG A 30 4.55 -4.50 -5.92
C ARG A 30 4.69 -3.07 -5.42
N LEU A 31 3.55 -2.41 -5.26
CA LEU A 31 3.45 -1.08 -4.67
C LEU A 31 3.37 -1.21 -3.15
N SER A 32 4.39 -0.68 -2.48
CA SER A 32 4.38 -0.53 -1.02
C SER A 32 3.64 0.73 -0.59
N LEU A 33 2.76 0.62 0.40
CA LEU A 33 2.01 1.73 0.99
C LEU A 33 2.46 1.96 2.42
N VAL A 34 2.67 3.22 2.81
CA VAL A 34 2.94 3.58 4.20
C VAL A 34 1.69 4.24 4.77
N ILE A 35 1.08 3.58 5.76
CA ILE A 35 -0.11 4.07 6.46
C ILE A 35 0.18 4.00 7.95
N ASN A 36 0.26 5.15 8.61
CA ASN A 36 0.45 5.25 10.06
C ASN A 36 -0.88 5.37 10.82
N ASP A 37 -1.96 5.73 10.13
CA ASP A 37 -3.28 5.86 10.74
C ASP A 37 -3.90 4.46 10.92
N PRO A 38 -4.15 4.03 12.17
CA PRO A 38 -4.63 2.69 12.46
C PRO A 38 -6.06 2.45 11.96
N TYR A 39 -6.86 3.51 11.82
CA TYR A 39 -8.22 3.41 11.29
C TYR A 39 -8.18 3.16 9.78
N LEU A 40 -7.36 3.91 9.04
CA LEU A 40 -7.14 3.70 7.62
C LEU A 40 -6.52 2.32 7.33
N ALA A 41 -5.52 1.90 8.10
CA ALA A 41 -4.93 0.57 7.99
C ALA A 41 -5.97 -0.54 8.21
N LYS A 42 -6.89 -0.35 9.16
CA LYS A 42 -7.99 -1.28 9.43
C LYS A 42 -8.97 -1.35 8.26
N ILE A 43 -9.31 -0.22 7.63
CA ILE A 43 -10.16 -0.20 6.42
C ILE A 43 -9.52 -1.08 5.33
N PHE A 44 -8.24 -0.86 5.03
CA PHE A 44 -7.53 -1.64 4.01
C PHE A 44 -7.53 -3.14 4.31
N ARG A 45 -7.38 -3.52 5.59
CA ARG A 45 -7.43 -4.92 6.00
C ARG A 45 -8.82 -5.53 5.89
N ILE A 46 -9.87 -4.80 6.27
CA ILE A 46 -11.26 -5.26 6.16
C ILE A 46 -11.68 -5.42 4.70
N THR A 47 -11.25 -4.50 3.82
CA THR A 47 -11.57 -4.55 2.39
C THR A 47 -10.74 -5.57 1.62
N GLY A 48 -9.79 -6.26 2.26
CA GLY A 48 -8.90 -7.22 1.62
C GLY A 48 -7.82 -6.59 0.74
N PHE A 49 -7.53 -5.30 0.93
CA PHE A 49 -6.44 -4.62 0.24
C PHE A 49 -5.06 -4.94 0.82
N ASP A 50 -4.97 -5.49 2.03
CA ASP A 50 -3.67 -5.90 2.59
C ASP A 50 -3.01 -7.05 1.81
N GLY A 51 -3.78 -7.84 1.06
CA GLY A 51 -3.24 -8.85 0.14
C GLY A 51 -2.80 -8.29 -1.22
N LEU A 52 -3.22 -7.07 -1.57
CA LEU A 52 -2.91 -6.42 -2.85
C LEU A 52 -1.70 -5.48 -2.76
N PHE A 53 -1.44 -4.92 -1.58
CA PHE A 53 -0.36 -3.97 -1.34
C PHE A 53 0.44 -4.39 -0.12
N ASP A 54 1.75 -4.17 -0.14
CA ASP A 54 2.56 -4.29 1.06
C ASP A 54 2.37 -3.02 1.91
N ILE A 55 1.69 -3.16 3.05
CA ILE A 55 1.35 -2.03 3.94
C ILE A 55 2.35 -1.98 5.10
N TYR A 56 2.96 -0.81 5.29
CA TYR A 56 3.97 -0.53 6.31
C TYR A 56 3.56 0.63 7.20
N SER A 57 4.08 0.66 8.42
CA SER A 57 3.77 1.74 9.38
C SER A 57 4.68 2.97 9.23
N SER A 58 5.80 2.83 8.50
CA SER A 58 6.74 3.92 8.25
C SER A 58 7.48 3.77 6.91
N VAL A 59 7.97 4.89 6.37
CA VAL A 59 8.78 4.90 5.15
C VAL A 59 10.08 4.13 5.33
N ALA A 60 10.70 4.23 6.51
CA ALA A 60 11.93 3.50 6.82
C ALA A 60 11.72 1.98 6.71
N GLU A 61 10.63 1.47 7.28
CA GLU A 61 10.25 0.06 7.20
C GLU A 61 9.96 -0.38 5.77
N ALA A 62 9.23 0.45 5.00
CA ALA A 62 8.92 0.16 3.60
C ALA A 62 10.18 0.09 2.71
N VAL A 63 11.16 0.97 2.94
CA VAL A 63 12.41 0.97 2.17
C VAL A 63 13.33 -0.18 2.59
N ASP A 64 13.40 -0.48 3.88
CA ASP A 64 14.16 -1.62 4.39
C ASP A 64 13.63 -2.93 3.79
N ARG A 65 12.31 -3.16 3.89
CA ARG A 65 11.66 -4.37 3.38
C ARG A 65 11.58 -4.43 1.86
N GLY A 66 11.43 -3.29 1.18
CA GLY A 66 11.41 -3.21 -0.28
C GLY A 66 12.79 -3.43 -0.93
N ARG A 67 13.88 -3.21 -0.18
CA ARG A 67 15.24 -3.55 -0.64
C ARG A 67 15.57 -5.03 -0.51
N VAL A 68 14.90 -5.73 0.42
CA VAL A 68 14.95 -7.18 0.54
C VAL A 68 13.93 -7.74 -0.45
N ALA A 69 14.23 -7.69 -1.75
CA ALA A 69 13.48 -8.51 -2.70
C ALA A 69 13.57 -9.98 -2.22
N PRO A 70 12.46 -10.69 -2.05
CA PRO A 70 12.52 -12.10 -1.71
C PRO A 70 13.17 -12.85 -2.88
N ASP A 71 14.21 -13.65 -2.59
CA ASP A 71 14.73 -14.72 -3.45
C ASP A 71 13.60 -15.63 -3.97
#